data_AF-A0A655A4F9-F1
#
_entry.id   AF-A0A655A4F9-F1
#
_cell.length_a   1.000
_cell.length_b   1.000
_cell.length_c   1.000
_cell.angle_alpha   90.00
_cell.angle_beta   90.00
_cell.angle_gamma   90.00
#
_symmetry.space_group_name_H-M   'P 1'
#
loop_
_entity.id
_entity.type
_entity.pdbx_description
1 polymer ?
#
loop_
_entity_poly.entity_id
_entity_poly.type
_entity_poly.pdbx_seq_one_letter_code
_entity_poly.pdbx_strand_id
1 'polypeptide(L)' 'MNLLADLLPPLSHKPRVRERVVSMFQKRLGTAGDQLAKLLDAATATTEQR' A
#
# COMPACT_ATOMS: atom_id res chain seq x y z
N MET A 1 15.96 -2.31 2.39
CA MET A 1 15.77 -0.87 2.64
C MET A 1 14.28 -0.59 2.69
N ASN A 2 13.78 0.13 3.70
CA ASN A 2 12.34 0.36 3.90
C ASN A 2 12.01 1.80 3.52
N LEU A 3 11.71 2.03 2.23
CA LEU A 3 11.43 3.35 1.65
C LEU A 3 10.36 4.15 2.44
N LEU A 4 9.36 3.45 3.00
CA LEU A 4 8.33 4.08 3.84
C LEU A 4 8.88 4.61 5.16
N ALA A 5 9.90 3.96 5.72
CA ALA A 5 10.57 4.46 6.91
C ALA A 5 11.43 5.71 6.60
N ASP A 6 11.93 5.83 5.38
CA ASP A 6 12.77 6.95 4.93
C ASP A 6 11.94 8.19 4.52
N LEU A 7 10.69 7.98 4.10
CA LEU A 7 9.75 9.05 3.68
C LEU A 7 8.95 9.67 4.84
N LEU A 8 8.90 9.00 6.00
CA LEU A 8 8.22 9.55 7.17
C LEU A 8 9.15 10.57 7.85
N PRO A 9 8.63 11.75 8.25
CA PRO A 9 9.37 12.65 9.13
C PRO A 9 9.89 11.82 10.30
N PRO A 10 11.12 12.04 10.80
CA PRO A 10 11.69 11.19 11.81
C PRO A 10 10.74 11.20 13.01
N LEU A 11 10.00 10.09 13.18
CA LEU A 11 9.20 9.78 14.36
C LEU A 11 10.20 9.46 15.49
N SER A 12 11.04 10.46 15.78
CA SER A 12 12.46 10.31 16.14
C SER A 12 12.66 9.71 17.53
N HIS A 13 11.61 9.61 18.35
CA HIS A 13 11.74 9.24 19.75
C HIS A 13 10.89 8.03 20.17
N LYS A 14 10.17 7.38 19.23
CA LYS A 14 9.25 6.27 19.57
C LYS A 14 9.26 5.15 18.52
N PRO A 15 10.17 4.16 18.63
CA PRO A 15 10.30 3.04 17.69
C PRO A 15 8.98 2.31 17.40
N ARG A 16 8.16 2.07 18.44
CA ARG A 16 6.85 1.42 18.33
C ARG A 16 5.84 2.22 17.49
N VAL A 17 5.92 3.55 17.51
CA VAL A 17 5.02 4.41 16.72
C VAL A 17 5.40 4.35 15.26
N ARG A 18 6.71 4.38 14.96
CA ARG A 18 7.23 4.21 13.59
C ARG A 18 6.76 2.89 12.99
N GLU A 19 6.94 1.77 13.70
CA GLU A 19 6.50 0.44 13.24
C GLU A 19 5.00 0.39 12.97
N ARG A 20 4.19 0.97 13.86
CA ARG A 20 2.72 1.01 13.71
C ARG A 20 2.29 1.86 12.51
N VAL A 21 2.92 3.01 12.29
CA VAL A 21 2.62 3.88 11.13
C VAL A 21 3.01 3.16 9.85
N VAL A 22 4.22 2.62 9.76
CA VAL A 22 4.69 1.84 8.61
C VAL A 22 3.73 0.68 8.32
N SER A 23 3.32 -0.08 9.34
CA SER A 23 2.36 -1.19 9.17
C SER A 23 1.00 -0.72 8.66
N MET A 24 0.48 0.40 9.15
CA MET A 24 -0.77 0.97 8.65
C MET A 24 -0.67 1.41 7.19
N PHE A 25 0.42 2.08 6.82
CA PHE A 25 0.67 2.50 5.44
C PHE A 25 0.81 1.30 4.50
N GLN A 26 1.59 0.29 4.89
CA GLN A 26 1.74 -0.95 4.12
C GLN A 26 0.40 -1.67 3.92
N LYS A 27 -0.44 -1.76 4.96
CA LYS A 27 -1.78 -2.36 4.84
C LYS A 27 -2.67 -1.58 3.86
N ARG A 28 -2.69 -0.25 3.96
CA ARG A 28 -3.50 0.60 3.07
C ARG A 28 -3.03 0.51 1.61
N LEU A 29 -1.71 0.53 1.39
CA LEU A 29 -1.12 0.38 0.06
C LEU A 29 -1.42 -1.00 -0.53
N GLY A 30 -1.29 -2.07 0.26
CA GLY A 30 -1.65 -3.42 -0.16
C GLY A 30 -3.12 -3.51 -0.57
N THR A 31 -4.04 -3.02 0.27
CA THR A 31 -5.48 -3.02 -0.06
C THR A 31 -5.79 -2.21 -1.32
N ALA A 32 -5.17 -1.04 -1.50
CA ALA A 32 -5.37 -0.24 -2.71
C ALA A 32 -4.82 -0.96 -3.96
N GLY A 33 -3.67 -1.64 -3.84
CA GLY A 33 -3.10 -2.47 -4.90
C GLY A 33 -4.00 -3.63 -5.29
N ASP A 34 -4.55 -4.36 -4.30
CA ASP A 34 -5.48 -5.47 -4.55
C ASP A 34 -6.78 -5.02 -5.22
N GLN A 35 -7.29 -3.85 -4.82
CA GLN A 35 -8.47 -3.25 -5.45
C GLN A 35 -8.18 -2.85 -6.90
N LEU A 36 -7.01 -2.25 -7.15
CA LEU A 36 -6.58 -1.89 -8.49
C LEU A 36 -6.42 -3.14 -9.38
N ALA A 37 -5.80 -4.19 -8.87
CA ALA A 37 -5.64 -5.46 -9.60
C ALA A 37 -7.00 -6.04 -10.01
N LYS A 38 -7.97 -6.08 -9.08
CA LYS A 38 -9.34 -6.52 -9.39
C LYS A 38 -10.03 -5.66 -10.44
N LEU A 39 -9.84 -4.34 -10.41
CA LEU A 39 -10.40 -3.45 -11.41
C LEU A 39 -9.76 -3.67 -12.79
N LEU A 40 -8.45 -3.90 -12.83
CA LEU A 40 -7.74 -4.23 -14.07
C LEU A 40 -8.20 -5.57 -14.64
N ASP A 41 -8.31 -6.61 -13.80
CA ASP A 41 -8.81 -7.93 -14.21
C ASP A 41 -10.26 -7.86 -14.72
N ALA A 42 -11.11 -7.06 -14.07
CA ALA A 42 -12.47 -6.85 -14.54
C ALA A 42 -12.52 -6.09 -15.88
N ALA A 43 -11.64 -5.10 -16.05
CA ALA A 43 -11.55 -4.32 -17.28
C ALA A 43 -11.04 -5.16 -18.47
N THR A 44 -10.04 -6.02 -18.24
CA THR A 44 -9.52 -6.94 -19.27
C THR A 44 -10.55 -8.00 -19.64
N ALA A 45 -11.23 -8.62 -18.67
CA ALA A 45 -12.29 -9.60 -18.92
C ALA A 45 -13.47 -8.99 -19.71
N THR A 46 -13.81 -7.73 -19.45
CA THR A 46 -14.86 -7.01 -20.21
C THR A 46 -14.42 -6.70 -21.64
N THR A 47 -13.12 -6.56 -21.88
CA THR A 47 -12.57 -6.29 -23.21
C THR A 47 -12.53 -7.55 -24.08
N GLU A 48 -12.32 -8.74 -23.49
CA GLU A 48 -12.33 -10.03 -24.20
C GLU A 48 -13.75 -10.54 -24.54
N GLN A 49 -14.79 -10.04 -23.86
CA GLN A 49 -16.18 -10.40 -24.15
C GLN A 49 -16.84 -9.58 -25.28
N ARG A 50 -16.10 -8.66 -25.93
CA ARG A 50 -16.57 -7.83 -27.05
C ARG A 50 -15.94 -8.25 -28.36
#